data_AF-A0A2R8C314-F1
#
_entry.id   AF-A0A2R8C314-F1
#
_cell.length_a   1.000
_cell.length_b   1.000
_cell.length_c   1.000
_cell.angle_alpha   90.00
_cell.angle_beta   90.00
_cell.angle_gamma   90.00
#
_symmetry.space_group_name_H-M   'P 1'
#
loop_
_entity.id
_entity.type
_entity.pdbx_description
1 polymer ?
#
loop_
_entity_poly.entity_id
_entity_poly.type
_entity_poly.pdbx_seq_one_letter_code
_entity_poly.pdbx_strand_id
1 'polypeptide(L)'
;MVMIGFRILSVIPTLTAIAVVTQASAAGLKLPEDCTLRPNDLASCSPLVACLGGTGIYFTGRAIGWNTGTHAGRSSAGFSCYGEWTVSGSLGLGEATIECDNGLTGAAYFFSRDPQTGTGIGLGRLSSGQEFHLWTGHNVKRFLLNQYGDLSPIKLCSGLSKPVS
;
A
#
# COMPACT_ATOMS: atom_id res chain seq x y z
N MET A 1 -26.90 78.06 18.72
CA MET A 1 -27.82 76.94 18.93
C MET A 1 -27.63 75.98 17.76
N VAL A 2 -27.21 74.77 18.06
CA VAL A 2 -26.65 73.76 17.14
C VAL A 2 -27.76 72.80 16.71
N MET A 3 -27.84 72.45 15.43
CA MET A 3 -28.56 71.27 14.94
C MET A 3 -27.67 70.56 13.91
N ILE A 4 -26.99 69.52 14.39
CA ILE A 4 -26.05 68.65 13.69
C ILE A 4 -26.84 67.66 12.83
N GLY A 5 -26.48 67.58 11.54
CA GLY A 5 -26.97 66.55 10.63
C GLY A 5 -26.34 65.19 10.93
N PHE A 6 -27.16 64.14 10.99
CA PHE A 6 -26.71 62.76 11.05
C PHE A 6 -26.94 62.10 9.69
N ARG A 7 -25.85 61.87 8.95
CA ARG A 7 -25.83 60.94 7.82
C ARG A 7 -25.60 59.54 8.39
N ILE A 8 -26.57 58.65 8.21
CA ILE A 8 -26.46 57.23 8.57
C ILE A 8 -25.61 56.56 7.49
N LEU A 9 -24.36 56.21 7.81
CA LEU A 9 -23.54 55.31 6.99
C LEU A 9 -24.08 53.88 7.14
N SER A 10 -24.56 53.31 6.04
CA SER A 10 -24.93 51.91 5.93
C SER A 10 -23.65 51.07 5.84
N VAL A 11 -23.33 50.33 6.90
CA VAL A 11 -22.21 49.37 6.93
C VAL A 11 -22.75 48.04 6.39
N ILE A 12 -22.32 47.64 5.19
CA ILE A 12 -22.63 46.33 4.61
C ILE A 12 -21.58 45.34 5.16
N PRO A 13 -21.95 44.30 5.92
CA PRO A 13 -21.00 43.30 6.38
C PRO A 13 -20.58 42.41 5.20
N THR A 14 -19.29 42.41 4.88
CA THR A 14 -18.69 41.48 3.92
C THR A 14 -18.71 40.07 4.50
N LEU A 15 -19.52 39.20 3.90
CA LEU A 15 -19.55 37.76 4.17
C LEU A 15 -18.29 37.11 3.59
N THR A 16 -17.27 36.91 4.43
CA THR A 16 -16.12 36.07 4.11
C THR A 16 -16.53 34.60 4.22
N ALA A 17 -16.72 33.94 3.07
CA ALA A 17 -16.94 32.50 3.03
C ALA A 17 -15.64 31.78 3.44
N ILE A 18 -15.62 31.19 4.63
CA ILE A 18 -14.53 30.33 5.09
C ILE A 18 -14.71 28.97 4.42
N ALA A 19 -13.96 28.71 3.36
CA ALA A 19 -13.85 27.37 2.78
C ALA A 19 -13.13 26.46 3.79
N VAL A 20 -13.88 25.60 4.47
CA VAL A 20 -13.31 24.56 5.33
C VAL A 20 -12.66 23.52 4.42
N VAL A 21 -11.35 23.63 4.20
CA VAL A 21 -10.57 22.58 3.55
C VAL A 21 -10.47 21.42 4.55
N THR A 22 -11.30 20.40 4.36
CA THR A 22 -11.13 19.13 5.08
C THR A 22 -9.85 18.47 4.58
N GLN A 23 -8.73 18.72 5.25
CA GLN A 23 -7.52 17.94 5.06
C GLN A 23 -7.78 16.55 5.63
N ALA A 24 -8.05 15.59 4.75
CA ALA A 24 -8.00 14.18 5.11
C ALA A 24 -6.56 13.89 5.59
N SER A 25 -6.40 13.72 6.90
CA SER A 25 -5.14 13.27 7.48
C SER A 25 -4.87 11.88 6.92
N ALA A 26 -3.88 11.76 6.04
CA ALA A 26 -3.39 10.46 5.62
C ALA A 26 -2.70 9.84 6.84
N ALA A 27 -3.45 9.10 7.66
CA ALA A 27 -2.86 8.21 8.63
C ALA A 27 -1.83 7.34 7.89
N GLY A 28 -0.59 7.34 8.37
CA GLY A 28 0.48 6.55 7.79
C GLY A 28 0.03 5.10 7.69
N LEU A 29 0.30 4.49 6.54
CA LEU A 29 -0.14 3.14 6.27
C LEU A 29 0.56 2.16 7.21
N LYS A 30 -0.24 1.29 7.83
CA LYS A 30 0.26 0.25 8.74
C LYS A 30 0.24 -1.10 8.03
N LEU A 31 1.34 -1.82 8.17
CA LEU A 31 1.41 -3.23 7.84
C LEU A 31 0.59 -4.06 8.83
N PRO A 32 0.04 -5.23 8.44
CA PRO A 32 -0.63 -6.11 9.38
C PRO A 32 0.28 -6.41 10.58
N GLU A 33 -0.24 -6.22 11.79
CA GLU A 33 0.48 -6.51 13.03
C GLU A 33 0.32 -7.98 13.45
N ASP A 34 -0.73 -8.64 12.96
CA ASP A 34 -1.18 -9.99 13.25
C ASP A 34 -0.69 -11.02 12.22
N CYS A 35 0.60 -10.99 11.88
CA CYS A 35 1.18 -11.88 10.89
C CYS A 35 2.34 -12.66 11.51
N THR A 36 2.19 -13.98 11.60
CA THR A 36 3.13 -14.88 12.29
C THR A 36 3.78 -15.84 11.30
N LEU A 37 5.10 -15.84 11.29
CA LEU A 37 5.92 -16.79 10.56
C LEU A 37 5.76 -18.17 11.17
N ARG A 38 5.43 -19.15 10.34
CA ARG A 38 5.38 -20.56 10.75
C ARG A 38 6.15 -21.39 9.72
N PRO A 39 7.44 -21.68 9.97
CA PRO A 39 8.24 -22.42 9.00
C PRO A 39 7.61 -23.77 8.64
N ASN A 40 7.51 -24.06 7.34
CA ASN A 40 6.91 -25.28 6.78
C ASN A 40 5.42 -25.50 7.11
N ASP A 41 4.66 -24.43 7.40
CA ASP A 41 3.23 -24.49 7.73
C ASP A 41 2.42 -23.65 6.74
N LEU A 42 1.29 -24.19 6.25
CA LEU A 42 0.36 -23.47 5.37
C LEU A 42 -0.32 -22.28 6.07
N ALA A 43 -0.31 -22.24 7.40
CA ALA A 43 -0.76 -21.09 8.18
C ALA A 43 0.33 -20.02 8.39
N SER A 44 1.53 -20.19 7.80
CA SER A 44 2.57 -19.15 7.81
C SER A 44 2.05 -17.88 7.14
N CYS A 45 2.22 -16.73 7.79
CA CYS A 45 1.77 -15.45 7.27
C CYS A 45 2.97 -14.53 7.12
N SER A 46 3.16 -13.91 5.94
CA SER A 46 4.13 -12.85 5.71
C SER A 46 3.43 -11.53 5.33
N PRO A 47 3.82 -10.39 5.93
CA PRO A 47 3.36 -9.08 5.48
C PRO A 47 3.70 -8.86 4.00
N LEU A 48 2.82 -8.18 3.28
CA LEU A 48 2.94 -7.88 1.85
C LEU A 48 2.76 -6.37 1.62
N VAL A 49 3.62 -5.81 0.77
CA VAL A 49 3.48 -4.45 0.23
C VAL A 49 3.67 -4.51 -1.27
N ALA A 50 2.88 -3.76 -2.02
CA ALA A 50 3.13 -3.53 -3.44
C ALA A 50 3.04 -2.04 -3.78
N CYS A 51 3.75 -1.62 -4.82
CA CYS A 51 3.61 -0.30 -5.42
C CYS A 51 3.27 -0.41 -6.89
N LEU A 52 2.20 0.27 -7.31
CA LEU A 52 1.77 0.40 -8.70
C LEU A 52 2.59 1.48 -9.43
N GLY A 53 3.86 1.20 -9.68
CA GLY A 53 4.77 2.05 -10.44
C GLY A 53 4.78 3.52 -9.98
N GLY A 54 4.95 4.44 -10.94
CA GLY A 54 5.02 5.89 -10.70
C GLY A 54 3.70 6.56 -10.31
N THR A 55 2.61 5.81 -10.09
CA THR A 55 1.29 6.38 -9.79
C THR A 55 1.14 6.87 -8.35
N GLY A 56 2.01 6.41 -7.45
CA GLY A 56 1.86 6.63 -6.01
C GLY A 56 0.75 5.78 -5.37
N ILE A 57 0.07 4.91 -6.13
CA ILE A 57 -0.84 3.91 -5.59
C ILE A 57 -0.01 2.74 -5.05
N TYR A 58 -0.36 2.28 -3.87
CA TYR A 58 0.33 1.18 -3.19
C TYR A 58 -0.70 0.26 -2.54
N PHE A 59 -0.25 -0.93 -2.16
CA PHE A 59 -1.03 -1.96 -1.52
C PHE A 59 -0.37 -2.41 -0.23
N THR A 60 -1.17 -2.70 0.78
CA THR A 60 -0.73 -3.46 1.97
C THR A 60 -1.61 -4.62 2.25
N GLY A 61 -1.01 -5.71 2.70
CA GLY A 61 -1.74 -6.88 3.10
C GLY A 61 -0.82 -7.99 3.57
N ARG A 62 -1.19 -9.22 3.25
CA ARG A 62 -0.50 -10.42 3.69
C ARG A 62 -0.53 -11.51 2.62
N ALA A 63 0.53 -12.31 2.60
CA ALA A 63 0.57 -13.61 1.94
C ALA A 63 0.51 -14.69 3.02
N ILE A 64 -0.34 -15.69 2.83
CA ILE A 64 -0.52 -16.84 3.72
C ILE A 64 -0.10 -18.08 2.95
N GLY A 65 0.69 -18.96 3.56
CA GLY A 65 1.11 -20.23 2.97
C GLY A 65 2.61 -20.53 3.09
N TRP A 66 2.98 -21.73 2.67
CA TRP A 66 4.38 -22.16 2.54
C TRP A 66 4.55 -22.90 1.21
N ASN A 67 5.40 -22.36 0.33
CA ASN A 67 5.52 -22.73 -1.09
C ASN A 67 4.25 -22.56 -1.94
N THR A 68 3.07 -22.51 -1.34
CA THR A 68 1.80 -22.18 -1.98
C THR A 68 0.83 -21.60 -0.96
N GLY A 69 -0.12 -20.80 -1.41
CA GLY A 69 -1.25 -20.34 -0.61
C GLY A 69 -1.91 -19.12 -1.22
N THR A 70 -2.47 -18.27 -0.35
CA THR A 70 -3.30 -17.13 -0.75
C THR A 70 -2.60 -15.80 -0.45
N HIS A 71 -3.02 -14.74 -1.11
CA HIS A 71 -2.69 -13.37 -0.71
C HIS A 71 -3.91 -12.47 -0.77
N ALA A 72 -3.87 -11.41 0.03
CA ALA A 72 -4.85 -10.36 0.00
C ALA A 72 -4.21 -9.04 0.40
N GLY A 73 -4.61 -7.95 -0.25
CA GLY A 73 -4.15 -6.60 0.04
C GLY A 73 -5.16 -5.52 -0.32
N ARG A 74 -5.06 -4.39 0.37
CA ARG A 74 -5.89 -3.20 0.13
C ARG A 74 -5.05 -2.08 -0.45
N SER A 75 -5.55 -1.44 -1.49
CA SER A 75 -4.91 -0.31 -2.15
C SER A 75 -5.17 1.01 -1.42
N SER A 76 -4.25 1.95 -1.57
CA SER A 76 -4.42 3.34 -1.12
C SER A 76 -5.54 4.08 -1.85
N ALA A 77 -5.95 3.57 -3.02
CA ALA A 77 -7.07 4.09 -3.80
C ALA A 77 -8.42 3.46 -3.39
N GLY A 78 -8.45 2.60 -2.37
CA GLY A 78 -9.67 2.12 -1.72
C GLY A 78 -10.23 0.78 -2.23
N PHE A 79 -9.57 0.14 -3.19
CA PHE A 79 -9.96 -1.16 -3.73
C PHE A 79 -9.09 -2.29 -3.15
N SER A 80 -9.62 -3.51 -3.10
CA SER A 80 -8.91 -4.68 -2.56
C SER A 80 -8.58 -5.67 -3.67
N CYS A 81 -7.44 -6.34 -3.56
CA CYS A 81 -7.05 -7.42 -4.44
C CYS A 81 -6.66 -8.67 -3.65
N TYR A 82 -6.86 -9.83 -4.26
CA TYR A 82 -6.61 -11.14 -3.68
C TYR A 82 -6.20 -12.13 -4.78
N GLY A 83 -5.76 -13.32 -4.39
CA GLY A 83 -5.46 -14.40 -5.30
C GLY A 83 -4.64 -15.50 -4.66
N GLU A 84 -4.12 -16.38 -5.51
CA GLU A 84 -3.31 -17.53 -5.12
C GLU A 84 -1.86 -17.30 -5.53
N TRP A 85 -0.93 -17.95 -4.85
CA TRP A 85 0.48 -17.97 -5.22
C TRP A 85 1.07 -19.37 -5.06
N THR A 86 2.12 -19.62 -5.84
CA THR A 86 2.89 -20.87 -5.76
C THR A 86 4.35 -20.60 -6.11
N VAL A 87 5.25 -21.34 -5.46
CA VAL A 87 6.68 -21.41 -5.76
C VAL A 87 6.92 -22.72 -6.48
N SER A 88 7.60 -22.65 -7.63
CA SER A 88 7.92 -23.81 -8.46
C SER A 88 9.43 -23.99 -8.61
N GLY A 89 9.87 -25.25 -8.58
CA GLY A 89 11.26 -25.62 -8.79
C GLY A 89 12.19 -25.29 -7.61
N SER A 90 13.47 -25.63 -7.76
CA SER A 90 14.50 -25.46 -6.72
C SER A 90 15.10 -24.06 -6.65
N LEU A 91 14.72 -23.17 -7.58
CA LEU A 91 15.26 -21.81 -7.68
C LEU A 91 14.50 -20.79 -6.84
N GLY A 92 13.43 -21.17 -6.13
CA GLY A 92 12.63 -20.23 -5.33
C GLY A 92 11.86 -19.20 -6.15
N LEU A 93 11.59 -19.51 -7.42
CA LEU A 93 10.75 -18.69 -8.30
C LEU A 93 9.28 -19.01 -8.04
N GLY A 94 8.45 -17.98 -7.95
CA GLY A 94 7.02 -18.14 -7.77
C GLY A 94 6.20 -17.21 -8.65
N GLU A 95 4.93 -17.56 -8.74
CA GLU A 95 3.89 -16.84 -9.49
C GLU A 95 2.71 -16.59 -8.56
N ALA A 96 2.01 -15.46 -8.77
CA ALA A 96 0.78 -15.13 -8.08
C ALA A 96 -0.28 -14.61 -9.07
N THR A 97 -1.53 -15.06 -8.91
CA THR A 97 -2.70 -14.52 -9.61
C THR A 97 -3.25 -13.32 -8.86
N ILE A 98 -3.89 -12.39 -9.56
CA ILE A 98 -4.47 -11.19 -8.94
C ILE A 98 -5.86 -10.95 -9.49
N GLU A 99 -6.81 -10.79 -8.58
CA GLU A 99 -8.17 -10.34 -8.84
C GLU A 99 -8.50 -9.21 -7.86
N CYS A 100 -9.13 -8.16 -8.37
CA CYS A 100 -9.50 -7.00 -7.57
C CYS A 100 -11.02 -6.76 -7.60
N ASP A 101 -11.56 -6.22 -6.51
CA ASP A 101 -13.00 -5.93 -6.36
C ASP A 101 -13.54 -4.90 -7.37
N ASN A 102 -12.65 -4.11 -7.98
CA ASN A 102 -12.95 -3.17 -9.04
C ASN A 102 -12.89 -3.78 -10.46
N GLY A 103 -12.73 -5.10 -10.58
CA GLY A 103 -12.68 -5.83 -11.85
C GLY A 103 -11.31 -5.87 -12.53
N LEU A 104 -10.28 -5.25 -11.95
CA LEU A 104 -8.90 -5.45 -12.42
C LEU A 104 -8.44 -6.87 -12.13
N THR A 105 -7.68 -7.44 -13.05
CA THR A 105 -7.01 -8.73 -12.90
C THR A 105 -5.53 -8.58 -13.19
N GLY A 106 -4.71 -9.57 -12.87
CA GLY A 106 -3.28 -9.50 -13.16
C GLY A 106 -2.52 -10.74 -12.72
N ALA A 107 -1.21 -10.65 -12.87
CA ALA A 107 -0.28 -11.67 -12.39
C ALA A 107 1.01 -11.02 -11.90
N ALA A 108 1.72 -11.73 -11.02
CA ALA A 108 3.05 -11.37 -10.56
C ALA A 108 3.98 -12.57 -10.61
N TYR A 109 5.26 -12.30 -10.86
CA TYR A 109 6.35 -13.24 -10.68
C TYR A 109 7.27 -12.73 -9.58
N PHE A 110 7.71 -13.61 -8.70
CA PHE A 110 8.57 -13.26 -7.58
C PHE A 110 9.68 -14.28 -7.38
N PHE A 111 10.71 -13.83 -6.67
CA PHE A 111 11.81 -14.67 -6.22
C PHE A 111 11.86 -14.63 -4.70
N SER A 112 11.87 -15.81 -4.07
CA SER A 112 12.10 -15.99 -2.63
C SER A 112 13.58 -15.78 -2.32
N ARG A 113 13.93 -14.60 -1.81
CA ARG A 113 15.32 -14.27 -1.44
C ARG A 113 15.77 -14.96 -0.16
N ASP A 114 14.87 -15.03 0.82
CA ASP A 114 15.12 -15.72 2.08
C ASP A 114 13.85 -16.48 2.48
N PRO A 115 13.77 -17.79 2.16
CA PRO A 115 12.63 -18.63 2.49
C PRO A 115 12.36 -18.69 4.00
N GLN A 116 13.40 -18.58 4.84
CA GLN A 116 13.24 -18.70 6.29
C GLN A 116 12.43 -17.54 6.85
N THR A 117 12.60 -16.33 6.32
CA THR A 117 11.86 -15.14 6.76
C THR A 117 10.62 -14.84 5.92
N GLY A 118 10.37 -15.67 4.89
CA GLY A 118 9.31 -15.47 3.90
C GLY A 118 9.57 -14.26 2.99
N THR A 119 10.85 -13.88 2.82
CA THR A 119 11.23 -12.67 2.09
C THR A 119 11.18 -12.91 0.58
N GLY A 120 10.29 -12.20 -0.10
CA GLY A 120 10.13 -12.24 -1.55
C GLY A 120 10.19 -10.85 -2.19
N ILE A 121 10.72 -10.80 -3.42
CA ILE A 121 10.64 -9.61 -4.27
C ILE A 121 10.06 -10.03 -5.61
N GLY A 122 9.10 -9.26 -6.12
CA GLY A 122 8.49 -9.56 -7.40
C GLY A 122 8.09 -8.34 -8.20
N LEU A 123 7.69 -8.64 -9.44
CA LEU A 123 7.15 -7.73 -10.43
C LEU A 123 5.84 -8.32 -10.93
N GLY A 124 4.88 -7.47 -11.26
CA GLY A 124 3.66 -7.91 -11.91
C GLY A 124 3.02 -6.83 -12.74
N ARG A 125 1.90 -7.19 -13.36
CA ARG A 125 1.13 -6.29 -14.23
C ARG A 125 -0.37 -6.54 -14.04
N LEU A 126 -1.13 -5.45 -13.99
CA LEU A 126 -2.59 -5.47 -14.00
C LEU A 126 -3.13 -5.41 -15.43
N SER A 127 -4.40 -5.79 -15.62
CA SER A 127 -5.12 -5.78 -16.90
C SER A 127 -5.24 -4.39 -17.52
N SER A 128 -5.09 -3.33 -16.72
CA SER A 128 -4.95 -1.95 -17.19
C SER A 128 -3.60 -1.65 -17.88
N GLY A 129 -2.66 -2.60 -17.87
CA GLY A 129 -1.29 -2.45 -18.38
C GLY A 129 -0.31 -1.88 -17.36
N GLN A 130 -0.78 -1.46 -16.17
CA GLN A 130 0.07 -0.89 -15.13
C GLN A 130 0.94 -1.97 -14.49
N GLU A 131 2.22 -1.69 -14.37
CA GLU A 131 3.19 -2.55 -13.68
C GLU A 131 3.26 -2.21 -12.19
N PHE A 132 3.60 -3.21 -11.39
CA PHE A 132 3.84 -3.03 -9.96
C PHE A 132 5.03 -3.85 -9.48
N HIS A 133 5.64 -3.34 -8.41
CA HIS A 133 6.65 -4.03 -7.61
C HIS A 133 5.99 -4.55 -6.35
N LEU A 134 6.41 -5.72 -5.88
CA LEU A 134 5.94 -6.29 -4.61
C LEU A 134 7.09 -6.76 -3.75
N TRP A 135 6.87 -6.69 -2.43
CA TRP A 135 7.76 -7.16 -1.40
C TRP A 135 6.97 -7.91 -0.34
N THR A 136 7.48 -9.05 0.09
CA THR A 136 6.89 -9.87 1.15
C THR A 136 7.96 -10.22 2.18
N GLY A 137 7.53 -10.55 3.41
CA GLY A 137 8.39 -11.13 4.44
C GLY A 137 8.31 -10.42 5.79
N HIS A 138 8.76 -11.11 6.83
CA HIS A 138 8.68 -10.61 8.21
C HIS A 138 9.51 -9.35 8.44
N ASN A 139 10.59 -9.21 7.69
CA ASN A 139 11.51 -8.08 7.81
C ASN A 139 11.09 -6.89 6.95
N VAL A 140 10.05 -7.00 6.12
CA VAL A 140 9.58 -5.89 5.26
C VAL A 140 9.34 -4.61 6.05
N LYS A 141 8.84 -4.74 7.29
CA LYS A 141 8.66 -3.61 8.22
C LYS A 141 9.97 -2.84 8.45
N ARG A 142 11.08 -3.54 8.66
CA ARG A 142 12.40 -2.94 8.93
C ARG A 142 12.91 -2.10 7.76
N PHE A 143 12.57 -2.47 6.54
CA PHE A 143 13.10 -1.84 5.34
C PHE A 143 12.19 -0.76 4.76
N LEU A 144 10.88 -0.90 4.94
CA LEU A 144 9.90 -0.04 4.29
C LEU A 144 9.23 0.95 5.25
N LEU A 145 9.30 0.73 6.57
CA LEU A 145 8.81 1.69 7.55
C LEU A 145 9.86 2.76 7.87
N ASN A 146 9.40 3.98 8.10
CA ASN A 146 10.20 5.05 8.67
C ASN A 146 10.35 4.89 10.20
N GLN A 147 11.09 5.80 10.82
CA GLN A 147 11.30 5.83 12.28
C GLN A 147 10.02 6.01 13.13
N TYR A 148 8.90 6.39 12.51
CA TYR A 148 7.59 6.56 13.15
C TYR A 148 6.68 5.33 12.98
N GLY A 149 7.15 4.30 12.26
CA GLY A 149 6.38 3.10 11.97
C GLY A 149 5.42 3.24 10.78
N ASP A 150 5.55 4.31 10.00
CA ASP A 150 4.74 4.53 8.80
C ASP A 150 5.47 4.06 7.55
N LEU A 151 4.75 3.46 6.61
CA LEU A 151 5.26 3.32 5.24
C LEU A 151 5.36 4.73 4.62
N SER A 152 6.41 4.98 3.85
CA SER A 152 6.51 6.18 3.01
C SER A 152 6.21 5.79 1.56
N PRO A 153 5.00 6.06 1.04
CA PRO A 153 4.60 5.71 -0.32
C PRO A 153 5.54 6.26 -1.38
N ILE A 154 5.98 7.51 -1.19
CA ILE A 154 6.91 8.18 -2.10
C ILE A 154 8.24 7.42 -2.13
N LYS A 155 8.78 7.01 -0.98
CA LYS A 155 10.01 6.21 -0.93
C LYS A 155 9.81 4.79 -1.41
N LEU A 156 8.64 4.19 -1.16
CA LEU A 156 8.29 2.83 -1.59
C LEU A 156 8.23 2.75 -3.12
N CYS A 157 7.55 3.71 -3.74
CA CYS A 157 7.25 3.75 -5.17
C CYS A 157 8.35 4.41 -6.02
N SER A 158 9.31 5.09 -5.40
CA SER A 158 10.49 5.61 -6.09
C SER A 158 11.63 4.59 -6.06
N GLY A 159 11.87 3.92 -7.19
CA GLY A 159 13.00 3.01 -7.42
C GLY A 159 12.65 1.52 -7.28
N LEU A 160 13.13 0.74 -8.26
CA LEU A 160 12.78 -0.67 -8.50
C LEU A 160 13.35 -1.64 -7.45
N SER A 161 14.43 -1.25 -6.78
CA SER A 161 15.24 -2.13 -5.93
C SER A 161 15.17 -1.68 -4.48
N LYS A 162 14.58 -2.51 -3.61
CA LYS A 162 14.64 -2.32 -2.16
C LYS A 162 15.45 -3.46 -1.55
N PRO A 163 16.45 -3.17 -0.68
CA PRO A 163 17.03 -4.21 0.15
C PRO A 163 15.92 -4.66 1.10
N VAL A 164 15.43 -5.88 0.93
CA VAL A 164 14.44 -6.49 1.84
C VAL A 164 15.01 -7.70 2.58
N SER A 165 16.32 -7.89 2.48
CA SER A 165 17.13 -8.91 3.16
C SER A 165 18.18 -8.26 4.04
#